data_AF-B1FNZ2-F1
#
_entry.id   AF-B1FNZ2-F1
#
_cell.length_a   1.000
_cell.length_b   1.000
_cell.length_c   1.000
_cell.angle_alpha   90.00
_cell.angle_beta   90.00
_cell.angle_gamma   90.00
#
_symmetry.space_group_name_H-M   'P 1'
#
loop_
_entity.id
_entity.type
_entity.pdbx_description
1 polymer ?
#
loop_
_entity_poly.entity_id
_entity_poly.type
_entity_poly.pdbx_seq_one_letter_code
_entity_poly.pdbx_strand_id
1 'polypeptide(L)' 'MIELKVKQDCWFSVRDKNGKELFSALVRAGETKQVAGDGPFKVTIGNKAGMDAVAFDGKPVDPAKYSAARGNVARFTLP' A
#
# COMPACT_ATOMS: atom_id res chain seq x y z
N MET A 1 11.54 -1.63 0.47
CA MET A 1 10.68 -1.43 1.68
C MET A 1 9.57 -0.41 1.38
N ILE A 2 8.31 -0.70 1.67
CA ILE A 2 7.17 0.21 1.45
C ILE A 2 6.78 0.84 2.78
N GLU A 3 6.71 2.16 2.88
CA GLU A 3 6.11 2.90 4.00
C GLU A 3 4.76 3.46 3.60
N LEU A 4 3.77 3.29 4.47
CA LEU A 4 2.37 3.64 4.26
C LEU A 4 1.90 4.42 5.49
N LYS A 5 1.45 5.66 5.28
CA LYS A 5 0.86 6.52 6.30
C LYS A 5 -0.61 6.71 6.00
N VAL A 6 -1.43 6.59 7.03
CA VAL A 6 -2.87 6.75 6.89
C VAL A 6 -3.43 7.70 7.93
N LYS A 7 -4.44 8.45 7.52
CA LYS A 7 -5.25 9.36 8.33
C LYS A 7 -6.57 8.73 8.79
N GLN A 8 -7.01 7.65 8.15
CA GLN A 8 -8.19 6.88 8.56
C GLN A 8 -7.94 5.37 8.47
N ASP A 9 -8.88 4.57 8.95
CA ASP A 9 -8.84 3.11 8.84
C ASP A 9 -8.74 2.67 7.37
N CYS A 10 -7.60 2.08 7.01
CA CYS A 10 -7.29 1.62 5.67
C CYS A 10 -6.80 0.17 5.72
N TRP A 11 -7.35 -0.66 4.85
CA TRP A 11 -6.87 -2.03 4.72
C TRP A 11 -5.71 -2.09 3.73
N PHE A 12 -4.65 -2.81 4.07
CA PHE A 12 -3.52 -3.01 3.17
C PHE A 12 -3.26 -4.50 3.00
N SER A 13 -3.03 -4.91 1.76
CA SER A 13 -2.56 -6.24 1.39
C SER A 13 -1.36 -6.10 0.47
N VAL A 14 -0.21 -6.62 0.89
CA VAL A 14 1.05 -6.65 0.15
C VAL A 14 1.41 -8.10 -0.10
N ARG A 15 1.62 -8.44 -1.37
CA ARG A 15 2.07 -9.75 -1.82
C ARG A 15 3.38 -9.65 -2.59
N ASP A 16 4.23 -10.63 -2.39
CA ASP A 16 5.49 -10.85 -3.09
C ASP A 16 5.28 -11.37 -4.53
N LYS A 17 6.35 -11.45 -5.34
CA LYS A 17 6.29 -12.04 -6.69
C LYS A 17 5.78 -13.48 -6.69
N ASN A 18 6.08 -14.23 -5.64
CA ASN A 18 5.64 -15.62 -5.48
C ASN A 18 4.15 -15.72 -5.13
N GLY A 19 3.44 -14.60 -4.99
CA GLY A 19 2.04 -14.56 -4.54
C GLY A 19 1.88 -14.71 -3.03
N LYS A 20 2.99 -14.85 -2.28
CA LYS A 20 3.00 -14.91 -0.83
C LYS A 20 2.58 -13.57 -0.25
N GLU A 21 1.58 -13.59 0.63
CA GLU A 21 1.17 -12.42 1.39
C GLU A 21 2.23 -12.10 2.43
N LEU A 22 2.87 -10.95 2.24
CA LEU A 22 3.87 -10.43 3.16
C LEU A 22 3.20 -9.64 4.27
N PHE A 23 2.11 -8.94 3.94
CA PHE A 23 1.37 -8.12 4.88
C PHE A 23 -0.11 -8.07 4.49
N SER A 24 -1.01 -8.28 5.43
CA SER A 24 -2.45 -8.10 5.22
C SER A 24 -3.13 -7.70 6.51
N ALA A 25 -3.33 -6.40 6.69
CA ALA A 25 -3.96 -5.90 7.90
C ALA A 25 -4.69 -4.59 7.65
N LEU A 26 -5.70 -4.34 8.48
CA LEU A 26 -6.29 -3.02 8.60
C LEU A 26 -5.38 -2.16 9.48
N VAL A 27 -5.02 -1.01 8.95
CA VAL A 27 -4.15 -0.01 9.56
C VAL A 27 -5.03 1.15 9.97
N ARG A 28 -4.94 1.56 11.22
CA ARG A 28 -5.84 2.58 11.77
C ARG A 28 -5.36 3.99 11.49
N ALA A 29 -6.28 4.94 11.59
CA ALA A 29 -6.01 6.37 11.51
C ALA A 29 -4.77 6.77 12.35
N GLY A 30 -3.81 7.46 11.73
CA GLY A 30 -2.59 7.93 12.38
C GLY A 30 -1.47 6.89 12.48
N GLU A 31 -1.69 5.64 12.06
CA GLU A 31 -0.64 4.64 12.00
C GLU A 31 0.24 4.79 10.75
N THR A 32 1.51 4.45 10.94
CA THR A 32 2.46 4.22 9.86
C THR A 32 2.78 2.73 9.80
N LYS A 33 2.67 2.11 8.63
CA LYS A 33 3.13 0.74 8.41
C LYS A 33 4.27 0.70 7.42
N GLN A 34 5.26 -0.11 7.76
CA GLN A 34 6.38 -0.42 6.90
C GLN A 34 6.33 -1.90 6.54
N VAL A 35 6.38 -2.20 5.25
CA VAL A 35 6.37 -3.56 4.72
C VAL A 35 7.64 -3.78 3.94
N ALA A 36 8.44 -4.75 4.35
CA ALA A 36 9.62 -5.20 3.62
C ALA A 36 9.33 -6.54 2.91
N GLY A 37 9.97 -6.75 1.76
CA GLY A 37 9.98 -8.03 1.05
C GLY A 37 10.75 -7.91 -0.26
N ASP A 38 10.40 -8.74 -1.25
CA ASP A 38 11.06 -8.78 -2.55
C ASP A 38 10.09 -8.47 -3.71
N GLY A 39 10.59 -7.68 -4.67
CA GLY A 39 9.83 -7.26 -5.85
C GLY A 39 9.68 -8.38 -6.89
N PRO A 40 8.63 -8.33 -7.73
CA PRO A 40 7.56 -7.34 -7.76
C PRO A 40 6.50 -7.49 -6.65
N PHE A 41 6.15 -6.37 -6.01
CA PHE A 41 5.13 -6.31 -4.96
C PHE A 41 3.77 -5.96 -5.52
N LYS A 42 2.76 -6.77 -5.23
CA LYS A 42 1.36 -6.43 -5.45
C LYS A 42 0.81 -5.78 -4.18
N VAL A 43 0.58 -4.48 -4.22
CA VAL A 43 0.01 -3.71 -3.12
C VAL A 43 -1.45 -3.40 -3.44
N THR A 44 -2.33 -3.73 -2.50
CA THR A 44 -3.76 -3.40 -2.55
C THR A 44 -4.09 -2.60 -1.31
N ILE A 45 -4.69 -1.44 -1.50
CA ILE A 45 -5.13 -0.51 -0.46
C ILE A 45 -6.65 -0.41 -0.54
N GLY A 46 -7.34 -0.88 0.49
CA GLY A 46 -8.75 -0.61 0.73
C GLY A 46 -8.90 0.69 1.53
N ASN A 47 -9.84 1.53 1.11
CA ASN A 47 -10.08 2.87 1.64
C ASN A 47 -8.96 3.88 1.39
N LYS A 48 -8.57 4.07 0.12
CA LYS A 48 -7.54 5.06 -0.27
C LYS A 48 -7.86 6.50 0.17
N ALA A 49 -9.13 6.83 0.42
CA ALA A 49 -9.54 8.15 0.91
C ALA A 49 -8.94 8.46 2.29
N GLY A 50 -8.68 7.43 3.10
CA GLY A 50 -8.01 7.52 4.38
C GLY A 50 -6.48 7.49 4.30
N MET A 51 -5.90 7.33 3.11
CA MET A 51 -4.46 7.22 2.93
C MET A 51 -3.82 8.61 2.85
N ASP A 52 -2.68 8.78 3.51
CA ASP A 52 -2.01 10.09 3.60
C ASP A 52 -0.76 10.16 2.71
N ALA A 53 0.20 9.26 2.94
CA ALA A 53 1.45 9.24 2.18
C ALA A 53 1.92 7.80 1.96
N VAL A 54 2.59 7.58 0.83
CA VAL A 54 3.23 6.29 0.50
C VAL A 54 4.65 6.56 0.03
N ALA A 55 5.58 5.77 0.56
CA ALA A 55 6.94 5.73 0.06
C ALA A 55 7.30 4.29 -0.29
N PHE A 56 8.04 4.10 -1.37
CA PHE A 56 8.62 2.82 -1.74
C PHE A 56 10.12 2.98 -1.90
N ASP A 57 10.85 2.18 -1.15
CA ASP A 57 12.31 2.12 -1.17
C ASP A 57 12.95 3.49 -0.93
N GLY A 58 12.38 4.25 0.01
CA GLY A 58 12.79 5.62 0.32
C GLY A 58 12.34 6.66 -0.72
N LYS A 59 11.70 6.26 -1.82
CA LYS A 59 11.15 7.18 -2.82
C LYS A 59 9.66 7.44 -2.53
N PRO A 60 9.22 8.69 -2.40
CA PRO A 60 7.80 8.99 -2.30
C PRO A 60 7.11 8.45 -3.57
N VAL A 61 6.17 7.53 -3.37
CA VAL A 61 5.39 6.93 -4.44
C VAL A 61 4.03 7.56 -4.40
N ASP A 62 3.63 8.14 -5.51
CA ASP A 62 2.31 8.70 -5.64
C ASP A 62 1.34 7.58 -6.03
N PRO A 63 0.48 7.09 -5.12
CA PRO A 63 -0.40 5.98 -5.42
C PRO A 63 -1.47 6.38 -6.44
N ALA A 64 -1.70 7.68 -6.65
CA ALA A 64 -2.55 8.18 -7.73
C ALA A 64 -2.01 7.79 -9.12
N LYS A 65 -0.68 7.69 -9.29
CA LYS A 65 -0.08 7.24 -10.57
C LYS A 65 -0.33 5.77 -10.88
N TYR A 66 -0.59 4.95 -9.87
CA TYR A 66 -0.79 3.52 -10.04
C TYR A 66 -2.23 3.07 -9.76
N SER A 67 -3.09 3.99 -9.33
CA SER A 67 -4.50 3.72 -9.08
C SER A 67 -5.27 3.67 -10.39
N ALA A 68 -5.63 2.47 -10.83
CA ALA A 68 -6.82 2.28 -11.66
C ALA A 68 -8.05 2.65 -10.80
N ALA A 69 -8.31 3.94 -10.65
CA ALA A 69 -9.32 4.48 -9.74
C ALA A 69 -10.73 4.24 -10.28
N ARG A 70 -11.29 3.08 -9.99
CA ARG A 70 -12.74 2.89 -9.87
C ARG A 70 -13.06 2.50 -8.42
N GLY A 71 -13.28 3.50 -7.57
CA GLY A 71 -13.75 3.34 -6.18
C GLY A 71 -12.72 3.63 -5.07
N ASN A 72 -13.06 3.23 -3.84
CA ASN A 72 -12.27 3.40 -2.62
C ASN A 72 -11.07 2.45 -2.51
N VAL A 73 -10.80 1.62 -3.52
CA VAL A 73 -9.70 0.65 -3.53
C VAL A 73 -8.64 1.09 -4.54
N ALA A 74 -7.38 1.14 -4.13
CA ALA A 74 -6.23 1.33 -5.00
C ALA A 74 -5.45 0.02 -5.10
N ARG A 75 -5.08 -0.40 -6.31
CA ARG A 75 -4.28 -1.60 -6.53
C ARG A 75 -3.17 -1.29 -7.50
N PHE A 76 -1.95 -1.60 -7.11
CA PHE A 76 -0.78 -1.34 -7.92
C PHE A 76 0.28 -2.42 -7.74
N THR A 77 1.15 -2.52 -8.73
CA THR A 77 2.28 -3.44 -8.71
C THR A 77 3.56 -2.62 -8.79
N LEU A 78 4.42 -2.79 -7.80
CA LEU A 78 5.76 -2.20 -7.77
C LEU A 78 6.74 -3.25 -8.30
N PRO A 79 7.65 -2.88 -9.23
CA PRO A 79 8.68 -3.79 -9.72
C PRO A 79 9.69 -4.17 -8.63
#